data_AF-A0A7X8QFH8-F1
#
_entry.id   AF-A0A7X8QFH8-F1
#
_cell.length_a   1.000
_cell.length_b   1.000
_cell.length_c   1.000
_cell.angle_alpha   90.00
_cell.angle_beta   90.00
_cell.angle_gamma   90.00
#
_symmetry.space_group_name_H-M   'P 1'
#
loop_
_entity.id
_entity.type
_entity.pdbx_description
1 polymer ?
#
loop_
_entity_poly.entity_id
_entity_poly.type
_entity_poly.pdbx_seq_one_letter_code
_entity_poly.pdbx_strand_id
1 'polypeptide(L)'
;MISIGSIVARRSYNQDLFHRVLDIKFTGRKKLAILGGLNYRLVADAFLDDLVVKNEKEVVYYELSDSQEVYKKFRKVIFDRKFKVEEDYFEIPGRILHLDGDAEYLEQCLKTYKQLGLQAKGICKSEVEQPKVISKVLKDNPTDILVLTGHDSLLKGKKDLKSLDSYRSSAYFVQSVLEARKHQPNRDALVIFAGGCQSNFEAIIAAGANFASSPKRMMIHALDPVFLVESIAFTPIDRTVSLKEIIRHTITGIDGVGGIETRGQMRKGYPRINM
;
A
#
# COMPACT_ATOMS: atom_id res chain seq x y z
N MET A 1 -5.15 -24.18 21.17
CA MET A 1 -6.43 -23.47 21.42
C MET A 1 -6.36 -22.14 20.68
N ILE A 2 -7.41 -21.70 19.99
CA ILE A 2 -7.41 -20.41 19.29
C ILE A 2 -7.65 -19.30 20.31
N SER A 3 -6.71 -18.37 20.43
CA SER A 3 -6.78 -17.19 21.28
C SER A 3 -6.35 -15.94 20.51
N ILE A 4 -6.62 -14.76 21.08
CA ILE A 4 -6.03 -13.51 20.58
C ILE A 4 -4.50 -13.67 20.50
N GLY A 5 -3.90 -13.18 19.42
CA GLY A 5 -2.49 -13.33 19.08
C GLY A 5 -2.12 -14.64 18.37
N SER A 6 -3.00 -15.65 18.33
CA SER A 6 -2.74 -16.88 17.59
C SER A 6 -2.55 -16.60 16.10
N ILE A 7 -1.59 -17.28 15.47
CA ILE A 7 -1.47 -17.29 14.01
C ILE A 7 -2.31 -18.43 13.44
N VAL A 8 -3.20 -18.09 12.53
CA VAL A 8 -4.20 -18.98 11.96
C VAL A 8 -4.27 -18.84 10.44
N ALA A 9 -4.76 -19.88 9.77
CA ALA A 9 -5.17 -19.81 8.38
C ALA A 9 -6.61 -20.33 8.23
N ARG A 10 -7.29 -19.94 7.16
CA ARG A 10 -8.71 -20.28 6.93
C ARG A 10 -8.83 -21.51 6.04
N ARG A 11 -9.61 -22.51 6.46
CA ARG A 11 -9.89 -23.70 5.66
C ARG A 11 -10.61 -23.35 4.36
N SER A 12 -11.59 -22.46 4.44
CA SER A 12 -12.41 -22.01 3.31
C SER A 12 -11.60 -21.31 2.20
N TYR A 13 -10.37 -20.88 2.49
CA TYR A 13 -9.45 -20.26 1.53
C TYR A 13 -8.19 -21.12 1.32
N ASN A 14 -8.29 -22.44 1.47
CA ASN A 14 -7.18 -23.38 1.28
C ASN A 14 -5.93 -23.08 2.13
N GLN A 15 -6.09 -22.35 3.23
CA GLN A 15 -5.00 -21.91 4.10
C GLN A 15 -3.92 -21.09 3.36
N ASP A 16 -4.32 -20.33 2.35
CA ASP A 16 -3.47 -19.52 1.48
C ASP A 16 -2.70 -18.41 2.21
N LEU A 17 -3.37 -17.73 3.16
CA LEU A 17 -2.84 -16.59 3.90
C LEU A 17 -2.86 -16.84 5.40
N PHE A 18 -1.80 -16.36 6.06
CA PHE A 18 -1.67 -16.42 7.51
C PHE A 18 -2.16 -15.13 8.12
N HIS A 19 -2.87 -15.26 9.23
CA HIS A 19 -3.54 -14.17 9.92
C HIS A 19 -3.24 -14.23 11.40
N ARG A 20 -3.14 -13.06 12.04
CA ARG A 20 -3.16 -12.92 13.49
C ARG A 20 -4.60 -12.72 13.96
N VAL A 21 -5.01 -13.44 15.00
CA VAL A 21 -6.30 -13.20 15.67
C VAL A 21 -6.21 -11.91 16.46
N LEU A 22 -6.95 -10.88 16.05
CA LEU A 22 -6.98 -9.57 16.69
C LEU A 22 -8.03 -9.50 17.80
N ASP A 23 -9.17 -10.15 17.60
CA ASP A 23 -10.30 -10.14 18.54
C ASP A 23 -11.14 -11.41 18.37
N ILE A 24 -11.90 -11.79 19.41
CA ILE A 24 -12.86 -12.90 19.37
C ILE A 24 -14.17 -12.42 20.00
N LYS A 25 -15.20 -12.31 19.17
CA LYS A 25 -16.54 -11.88 19.54
C LYS A 25 -17.49 -13.07 19.68
N PHE A 26 -18.49 -12.91 20.55
CA PHE A 26 -19.59 -13.87 20.66
C PHE A 26 -20.76 -13.42 19.79
N THR A 27 -21.21 -14.31 18.91
CA THR A 27 -22.39 -14.14 18.04
C THR A 27 -23.39 -15.24 18.40
N GLY A 28 -24.26 -14.96 19.38
CA GLY A 28 -25.11 -15.98 19.99
C GLY A 28 -24.27 -17.10 20.60
N ARG A 29 -24.41 -18.33 20.08
CA ARG A 29 -23.64 -19.50 20.55
C ARG A 29 -22.31 -19.71 19.82
N LYS A 30 -22.03 -18.96 18.75
CA LYS A 30 -20.80 -19.12 17.94
C LYS A 30 -19.79 -18.03 18.26
N LYS A 31 -18.51 -18.40 18.25
CA LYS A 31 -17.39 -17.46 18.37
C LYS A 31 -16.94 -17.04 16.97
N LEU A 32 -16.83 -15.73 16.76
CA LEU A 32 -16.37 -15.10 15.53
C LEU A 32 -15.03 -14.41 15.83
N ALA A 33 -13.97 -14.76 15.11
CA ALA A 33 -12.69 -14.09 15.21
C ALA A 33 -12.59 -12.92 14.22
N ILE A 34 -11.95 -11.84 14.64
CA ILE A 34 -11.46 -10.78 13.76
C ILE A 34 -9.98 -11.08 13.51
N LEU A 35 -9.61 -11.08 12.23
CA LEU A 35 -8.31 -11.50 11.73
C LEU A 35 -7.62 -10.32 11.03
N GLY A 36 -6.35 -10.12 11.33
CA GLY A 36 -5.46 -9.26 10.54
C GLY A 36 -4.51 -10.12 9.72
N GLY A 37 -4.32 -9.82 8.44
CA GLY A 37 -3.26 -10.46 7.64
C GLY A 37 -1.88 -10.24 8.25
N LEU A 38 -0.91 -11.13 7.98
CA LEU A 38 0.48 -10.88 8.39
C LEU A 38 1.21 -9.93 7.42
N ASN A 39 1.08 -10.17 6.12
CA ASN A 39 1.83 -9.45 5.08
C ASN A 39 0.92 -8.70 4.09
N TYR A 40 -0.38 -8.97 4.15
CA TYR A 40 -1.40 -8.45 3.24
C TYR A 40 -2.38 -7.58 4.02
N ARG A 41 -2.70 -6.39 3.49
CA ARG A 41 -3.56 -5.38 4.13
C ARG A 41 -5.02 -5.80 4.18
N LEU A 42 -5.29 -6.80 5.00
CA LEU A 42 -6.57 -7.47 5.13
C LEU A 42 -7.03 -7.44 6.57
N VAL A 43 -8.29 -7.06 6.75
CA VAL A 43 -9.07 -7.42 7.93
C VAL A 43 -10.22 -8.30 7.47
N ALA A 44 -10.35 -9.47 8.10
CA ALA A 44 -11.40 -10.43 7.81
C ALA A 44 -12.05 -10.93 9.10
N ASP A 45 -13.29 -11.38 8.99
CA ASP A 45 -13.94 -12.15 10.04
C ASP A 45 -14.12 -13.61 9.61
N ALA A 46 -13.99 -14.52 10.58
CA ALA A 46 -14.22 -15.94 10.38
C ALA A 46 -14.66 -16.63 11.67
N PHE A 47 -15.54 -17.61 11.56
CA PHE A 47 -15.89 -18.45 12.71
C PHE A 47 -14.70 -19.35 13.09
N LEU A 48 -14.56 -19.68 14.37
CA LEU A 48 -13.42 -20.45 14.87
C LEU A 48 -13.29 -21.85 14.25
N ASP A 49 -14.37 -22.43 13.74
CA ASP A 49 -14.38 -23.71 13.01
C ASP A 49 -13.76 -23.62 11.61
N ASP A 50 -13.69 -22.44 11.01
CA ASP A 50 -12.96 -22.19 9.76
C ASP A 50 -11.45 -22.05 9.98
N LEU A 51 -10.99 -21.87 11.23
CA LEU A 51 -9.60 -21.55 11.55
C LEU A 51 -8.75 -22.79 11.85
N VAL A 52 -7.53 -22.78 11.33
CA VAL A 52 -6.47 -23.75 11.61
C VAL A 52 -5.31 -22.99 12.24
N VAL A 53 -4.96 -23.33 13.48
CA VAL A 53 -3.77 -22.75 14.16
C VAL A 53 -2.51 -23.26 13.48
N LYS A 54 -1.59 -22.35 13.19
CA LYS A 54 -0.30 -22.65 12.57
C LYS A 54 0.77 -22.83 13.62
N ASN A 55 1.60 -23.86 13.45
CA ASN A 55 2.71 -24.11 14.35
C ASN A 55 3.89 -23.17 14.04
N GLU A 56 4.82 -23.02 14.98
CA GLU A 56 5.95 -22.08 14.86
C GLU A 56 6.79 -22.33 13.59
N LYS A 57 7.02 -23.59 13.20
CA LYS A 57 7.80 -23.91 11.99
C LYS A 57 7.08 -23.46 10.72
N GLU A 58 5.77 -23.64 10.64
CA GLU A 58 4.96 -23.15 9.52
C GLU A 58 5.01 -21.62 9.43
N VAL A 59 4.89 -20.93 10.57
CA VAL A 59 4.93 -19.46 10.63
C VAL A 59 6.30 -18.94 10.20
N VAL A 60 7.39 -19.50 10.73
CA VAL A 60 8.75 -19.13 10.35
C VAL A 60 9.00 -19.36 8.85
N TYR A 61 8.54 -20.48 8.30
CA TYR A 61 8.70 -20.75 6.86
C TYR A 61 7.92 -19.75 6.01
N TYR A 62 6.68 -19.42 6.41
CA TYR A 62 5.85 -18.43 5.74
C TYR A 62 6.50 -17.04 5.75
N GLU A 63 6.97 -16.56 6.90
CA GLU A 63 7.66 -15.27 7.04
C GLU A 63 9.00 -15.25 6.30
N LEU A 64 9.74 -16.36 6.27
CA LEU A 64 10.99 -16.46 5.52
C LEU A 64 10.74 -16.39 4.01
N SER A 65 9.72 -17.08 3.51
CA SER A 65 9.33 -17.04 2.09
C SER A 65 8.95 -15.61 1.68
N ASP A 66 8.15 -14.93 2.50
CA ASP A 66 7.78 -13.54 2.28
C ASP A 66 9.01 -12.62 2.26
N SER A 67 9.86 -12.73 3.29
CA SER A 67 11.09 -11.96 3.41
C SER A 67 12.03 -12.15 2.23
N GLN A 68 12.13 -13.37 1.68
CA GLN A 68 12.90 -13.64 0.47
C GLN A 68 12.34 -12.90 -0.74
N GLU A 69 11.01 -12.88 -0.91
CA GLU A 69 10.38 -12.18 -2.02
C GLU A 69 10.55 -10.66 -1.90
N VAL A 70 10.32 -10.10 -0.70
CA VAL A 70 10.60 -8.70 -0.37
C VAL A 70 12.07 -8.36 -0.67
N TYR A 71 13.01 -9.21 -0.26
CA TYR A 71 14.44 -9.01 -0.48
C TYR A 71 14.82 -9.05 -1.97
N LYS A 72 14.19 -9.92 -2.78
CA LYS A 72 14.39 -9.92 -4.24
C LYS A 72 13.96 -8.59 -4.85
N LYS A 73 12.79 -8.06 -4.47
CA LYS A 73 12.29 -6.75 -4.96
C LYS A 73 13.21 -5.62 -4.50
N PHE A 74 13.60 -5.63 -3.23
CA PHE A 74 14.54 -4.68 -2.66
C PHE A 74 15.87 -4.64 -3.43
N ARG A 75 16.47 -5.80 -3.72
CA ARG A 75 17.70 -5.86 -4.51
C ARG A 75 17.50 -5.36 -5.93
N LYS A 76 16.35 -5.65 -6.55
CA LYS A 76 16.06 -5.22 -7.92
C LYS A 76 15.97 -3.70 -8.03
N VAL A 77 15.23 -3.04 -7.14
CA VAL A 77 15.11 -1.58 -7.16
C VAL A 77 16.45 -0.88 -6.90
N ILE A 78 17.23 -1.38 -5.94
CA ILE A 78 18.57 -0.85 -5.65
C ILE A 78 19.53 -1.06 -6.82
N PHE A 79 19.48 -2.21 -7.49
CA PHE A 79 20.31 -2.49 -8.66
C PHE A 79 19.97 -1.51 -9.78
N ASP A 80 18.69 -1.35 -10.12
CA ASP A 80 18.26 -0.44 -11.20
C ASP A 80 18.60 1.02 -10.94
N ARG A 81 18.64 1.44 -9.66
CA ARG A 81 19.08 2.78 -9.26
C ARG A 81 20.58 2.99 -9.50
N LYS A 82 21.42 2.00 -9.16
CA LYS A 82 22.89 2.14 -9.24
C LYS A 82 23.41 2.39 -10.66
N PHE A 83 22.73 1.90 -11.71
CA PHE A 83 23.15 2.14 -13.09
C PHE A 83 22.78 3.53 -13.64
N LYS A 84 22.23 4.43 -12.81
CA LYS A 84 21.75 5.76 -13.22
C LYS A 84 22.44 6.93 -12.52
N VAL A 85 23.43 6.66 -11.65
CA VAL A 85 24.09 7.69 -10.84
C VAL A 85 25.14 8.44 -11.67
N GLU A 86 25.00 9.76 -11.75
CA GLU A 86 26.00 10.66 -12.34
C GLU A 86 26.86 11.26 -11.21
N GLU A 87 28.18 11.09 -11.27
CA GLU A 87 29.07 11.37 -10.13
C GLU A 87 29.18 12.85 -9.75
N ASP A 88 28.88 13.77 -10.67
CA ASP A 88 29.00 15.23 -10.46
C ASP A 88 27.78 15.87 -9.81
N TYR A 89 26.67 15.14 -9.68
CA TYR A 89 25.41 15.63 -9.15
C TYR A 89 25.10 15.00 -7.80
N PHE A 90 24.31 15.72 -6.99
CA PHE A 90 23.61 15.12 -5.85
C PHE A 90 22.13 14.93 -6.19
N GLU A 91 21.48 13.99 -5.52
CA GLU A 91 20.08 13.64 -5.75
C GLU A 91 19.21 14.11 -4.57
N ILE A 92 18.09 14.77 -4.89
CA ILE A 92 17.02 15.04 -3.94
C ILE A 92 15.81 14.20 -4.36
N PRO A 93 15.54 13.06 -3.70
CA PRO A 93 14.37 12.25 -4.01
C PRO A 93 13.07 12.97 -3.60
N GLY A 94 11.97 12.57 -4.23
CA GLY A 94 10.63 13.09 -3.87
C GLY A 94 10.26 12.78 -2.42
N ARG A 95 9.66 13.75 -1.73
CA ARG A 95 9.18 13.61 -0.34
C ARG A 95 7.86 12.89 -0.29
N ILE A 96 7.75 11.96 0.64
CA ILE A 96 6.61 11.06 0.76
C ILE A 96 5.78 11.39 2.00
N LEU A 97 4.48 11.48 1.81
CA LEU A 97 3.50 11.50 2.89
C LEU A 97 2.60 10.28 2.76
N HIS A 98 2.57 9.44 3.78
CA HIS A 98 1.80 8.20 3.80
C HIS A 98 0.73 8.25 4.89
N LEU A 99 -0.54 8.27 4.49
CA LEU A 99 -1.67 8.05 5.38
C LEU A 99 -2.12 6.60 5.27
N ASP A 100 -2.23 5.92 6.40
CA ASP A 100 -2.71 4.54 6.45
C ASP A 100 -3.81 4.38 7.52
N GLY A 101 -4.81 3.56 7.22
CA GLY A 101 -5.83 3.13 8.16
C GLY A 101 -5.30 2.22 9.27
N ASP A 102 -4.11 1.64 9.06
CA ASP A 102 -3.51 0.65 9.93
C ASP A 102 -2.10 1.06 10.40
N ALA A 103 -1.91 1.09 11.71
CA ALA A 103 -0.64 1.52 12.30
C ALA A 103 0.50 0.52 12.05
N GLU A 104 0.22 -0.79 12.07
CA GLU A 104 1.26 -1.82 11.89
C GLU A 104 1.76 -1.82 10.44
N TYR A 105 0.85 -1.76 9.47
CA TYR A 105 1.25 -1.64 8.06
C TYR A 105 1.96 -0.34 7.74
N LEU A 106 1.54 0.78 8.36
CA LEU A 106 2.23 2.05 8.20
C LEU A 106 3.67 1.96 8.72
N GLU A 107 3.88 1.40 9.91
CA GLU A 107 5.20 1.25 10.51
C GLU A 107 6.12 0.39 9.62
N GLN A 108 5.61 -0.73 9.10
CA GLN A 108 6.34 -1.56 8.13
C GLN A 108 6.76 -0.75 6.90
N CYS A 109 5.84 0.03 6.32
CA CYS A 109 6.13 0.85 5.14
C CYS A 109 7.20 1.91 5.42
N LEU A 110 7.08 2.63 6.55
CA LEU A 110 8.07 3.66 6.95
C LEU A 110 9.46 3.07 7.18
N LYS A 111 9.53 1.88 7.78
CA LYS A 111 10.80 1.16 7.96
C LYS A 111 11.43 0.82 6.61
N THR A 112 10.65 0.32 5.66
CA THR A 112 11.14 -0.02 4.32
C THR A 112 11.53 1.22 3.52
N TYR A 113 10.77 2.32 3.57
CA TYR A 113 11.18 3.61 2.98
C TYR A 113 12.55 4.05 3.50
N LYS A 114 12.75 4.02 4.81
CA LYS A 114 14.02 4.38 5.45
C LYS A 114 15.18 3.49 4.96
N GLN A 115 14.95 2.18 4.84
CA GLN A 115 15.95 1.23 4.32
C GLN A 115 16.30 1.52 2.84
N LEU A 116 15.37 2.04 2.06
CA LEU A 116 15.58 2.44 0.67
C LEU A 116 16.23 3.83 0.51
N GLY A 117 16.45 4.54 1.61
CA GLY A 117 17.04 5.88 1.63
C GLY A 117 16.02 6.99 1.33
N LEU A 118 14.73 6.74 1.56
CA LEU A 118 13.66 7.71 1.35
C LEU A 118 13.23 8.35 2.66
N GLN A 119 12.88 9.64 2.57
CA GLN A 119 12.25 10.37 3.67
C GLN A 119 10.73 10.31 3.50
N ALA A 120 10.06 9.64 4.44
CA ALA A 120 8.61 9.50 4.46
C ALA A 120 8.05 9.93 5.82
N LYS A 121 6.97 10.73 5.79
CA LYS A 121 6.17 11.03 6.98
C LYS A 121 4.92 10.15 6.97
N GLY A 122 4.70 9.41 8.06
CA GLY A 122 3.50 8.60 8.23
C GLY A 122 2.47 9.25 9.14
N ILE A 123 1.19 9.10 8.82
CA ILE A 123 0.06 9.52 9.66
C ILE A 123 -1.00 8.42 9.68
N CYS A 124 -1.24 7.83 10.85
CA CYS A 124 -2.28 6.80 10.99
C CYS A 124 -3.67 7.46 11.12
N LYS A 125 -4.52 7.25 10.11
CA LYS A 125 -5.92 7.72 10.07
C LYS A 125 -6.77 6.70 9.34
N SER A 126 -7.88 6.30 9.96
CA SER A 126 -8.87 5.43 9.33
C SER A 126 -9.36 6.02 8.01
N GLU A 127 -9.85 5.15 7.14
CA GLU A 127 -10.31 5.50 5.79
C GLU A 127 -11.38 6.59 5.86
N VAL A 128 -12.28 6.52 6.84
CA VAL A 128 -13.34 7.52 7.10
C VAL A 128 -12.78 8.91 7.45
N GLU A 129 -11.64 8.96 8.15
CA GLU A 129 -11.02 10.20 8.63
C GLU A 129 -10.06 10.83 7.61
N GLN A 130 -9.42 10.02 6.75
CA GLN A 130 -8.50 10.50 5.70
C GLN A 130 -9.06 11.67 4.87
N PRO A 131 -10.29 11.61 4.30
CA PRO A 131 -10.80 12.71 3.48
C PRO A 131 -11.04 14.00 4.28
N LYS A 132 -11.26 13.89 5.59
CA LYS A 132 -11.52 15.05 6.46
C LYS A 132 -10.23 15.80 6.81
N VAL A 133 -9.10 15.10 6.85
CA VAL A 133 -7.83 15.69 7.31
C VAL A 133 -6.87 16.03 6.18
N ILE A 134 -7.04 15.44 4.98
CA ILE A 134 -6.04 15.49 3.91
C ILE A 134 -5.65 16.92 3.51
N SER A 135 -6.62 17.82 3.41
CA SER A 135 -6.40 19.21 3.03
C SER A 135 -5.54 19.98 4.05
N LYS A 136 -5.69 19.68 5.34
CA LYS A 136 -4.84 20.26 6.39
C LYS A 136 -3.46 19.63 6.36
N VAL A 137 -3.41 18.31 6.28
CA VAL A 137 -2.14 17.57 6.28
C VAL A 137 -1.26 18.00 5.11
N LEU A 138 -1.78 18.13 3.88
CA LEU A 138 -0.98 18.57 2.73
C LEU A 138 -0.46 20.00 2.87
N LYS A 139 -1.21 20.89 3.53
CA LYS A 139 -0.73 22.26 3.84
C LYS A 139 0.42 22.24 4.85
N ASP A 140 0.30 21.42 5.89
CA ASP A 140 1.28 21.35 6.98
C ASP A 140 2.52 20.53 6.59
N ASN A 141 2.47 19.77 5.50
CA ASN A 141 3.49 18.82 5.09
C ASN A 141 3.78 18.94 3.59
N PRO A 142 4.82 19.71 3.20
CA PRO A 142 5.28 19.76 1.83
C PRO A 142 5.59 18.34 1.29
N THR A 143 4.87 17.94 0.26
CA THR A 143 4.82 16.55 -0.23
C THR A 143 4.84 16.53 -1.75
N ASP A 144 5.62 15.61 -2.32
CA ASP A 144 5.69 15.40 -3.76
C ASP A 144 4.95 14.10 -4.16
N ILE A 145 4.91 13.11 -3.24
CA ILE A 145 4.18 11.84 -3.39
C ILE A 145 3.28 11.60 -2.17
N LEU A 146 1.98 11.48 -2.41
CA LEU A 146 0.97 11.15 -1.40
C LEU A 146 0.53 9.69 -1.56
N VAL A 147 0.57 8.95 -0.46
CA VAL A 147 0.12 7.55 -0.38
C VAL A 147 -1.08 7.48 0.57
N LEU A 148 -2.23 7.06 0.06
CA LEU A 148 -3.51 6.95 0.78
C LEU A 148 -3.95 5.49 0.84
N THR A 149 -3.69 4.81 1.94
CA THR A 149 -3.96 3.38 2.03
C THR A 149 -4.69 3.00 3.31
N GLY A 150 -5.09 1.74 3.39
CA GLY A 150 -5.84 1.19 4.49
C GLY A 150 -6.53 -0.09 4.04
N HIS A 151 -7.64 -0.40 4.68
CA HIS A 151 -8.43 -1.59 4.45
C HIS A 151 -9.57 -1.30 3.47
N ASP A 152 -9.74 -2.19 2.50
CA ASP A 152 -10.90 -2.21 1.62
C ASP A 152 -11.29 -3.67 1.34
N SER A 153 -12.50 -3.87 0.85
CA SER A 153 -13.00 -5.19 0.46
C SER A 153 -14.23 -5.07 -0.41
N LEU A 154 -14.39 -6.00 -1.35
CA LEU A 154 -15.63 -6.15 -2.09
C LEU A 154 -16.68 -6.81 -1.19
N LEU A 155 -17.82 -6.16 -1.00
CA LEU A 155 -18.88 -6.65 -0.14
C LEU A 155 -19.58 -7.86 -0.78
N LYS A 156 -19.85 -8.89 0.03
CA LYS A 156 -20.50 -10.14 -0.44
C LYS A 156 -21.85 -9.85 -1.08
N GLY A 157 -22.13 -10.51 -2.21
CA GLY A 157 -23.41 -10.43 -2.92
C GLY A 157 -23.55 -9.22 -3.85
N LYS A 158 -22.60 -8.29 -3.85
CA LYS A 158 -22.58 -7.17 -4.78
C LYS A 158 -22.07 -7.62 -6.14
N LYS A 159 -22.85 -7.38 -7.20
CA LYS A 159 -22.53 -7.75 -8.58
C LYS A 159 -22.02 -6.57 -9.41
N ASP A 160 -22.44 -5.35 -9.07
CA ASP A 160 -22.00 -4.15 -9.76
C ASP A 160 -20.64 -3.70 -9.21
N LEU A 161 -19.56 -4.12 -9.88
CA LEU A 161 -18.20 -3.75 -9.50
C LEU A 161 -17.87 -2.27 -9.80
N LYS A 162 -18.73 -1.55 -10.52
CA LYS A 162 -18.50 -0.12 -10.81
C LYS A 162 -19.01 0.78 -9.69
N SER A 163 -20.08 0.35 -8.99
CA SER A 163 -20.63 1.10 -7.86
C SER A 163 -19.67 1.13 -6.66
N LEU A 164 -19.49 2.30 -6.06
CA LEU A 164 -18.70 2.46 -4.83
C LEU A 164 -19.40 1.79 -3.63
N ASP A 165 -20.72 1.63 -3.65
CA ASP A 165 -21.49 0.93 -2.60
C ASP A 165 -21.25 -0.58 -2.58
N SER A 166 -20.46 -1.09 -3.54
CA SER A 166 -20.00 -2.47 -3.56
C SER A 166 -18.75 -2.69 -2.72
N TYR A 167 -18.12 -1.62 -2.24
CA TYR A 167 -16.84 -1.66 -1.56
C TYR A 167 -16.95 -1.06 -0.17
N ARG A 168 -16.14 -1.54 0.77
CA ARG A 168 -16.16 -1.06 2.16
C ARG A 168 -15.64 0.38 2.28
N SER A 169 -14.56 0.69 1.56
CA SER A 169 -13.79 1.92 1.80
C SER A 169 -13.43 2.69 0.53
N SER A 170 -13.65 2.14 -0.67
CA SER A 170 -13.31 2.80 -1.94
C SER A 170 -13.86 4.22 -2.06
N ALA A 171 -15.06 4.48 -1.53
CA ALA A 171 -15.66 5.81 -1.51
C ALA A 171 -14.80 6.84 -0.75
N TYR A 172 -14.18 6.44 0.36
CA TYR A 172 -13.32 7.32 1.14
C TYR A 172 -11.97 7.57 0.46
N PHE A 173 -11.41 6.57 -0.23
CA PHE A 173 -10.20 6.78 -1.04
C PHE A 173 -10.48 7.74 -2.19
N VAL A 174 -11.59 7.55 -2.92
CA VAL A 174 -12.04 8.48 -3.97
C VAL A 174 -12.19 9.90 -3.42
N GLN A 175 -12.88 10.07 -2.28
CA GLN A 175 -13.04 11.38 -1.67
C GLN A 175 -11.70 12.00 -1.26
N SER A 176 -10.79 11.21 -0.69
CA SER A 176 -9.47 11.69 -0.26
C SER A 176 -8.61 12.16 -1.44
N VAL A 177 -8.67 11.44 -2.57
CA VAL A 177 -8.02 11.84 -3.82
C VAL A 177 -8.61 13.14 -4.35
N LEU A 178 -9.95 13.28 -4.37
CA LEU A 178 -10.62 14.51 -4.82
C LEU A 178 -10.21 15.72 -3.96
N GLU A 179 -10.18 15.57 -2.63
CA GLU A 179 -9.73 16.63 -1.72
C GLU A 179 -8.24 16.98 -1.91
N ALA A 180 -7.38 15.97 -2.10
CA ALA A 180 -5.96 16.21 -2.43
C ALA A 180 -5.81 16.97 -3.77
N ARG A 181 -6.65 16.66 -4.77
CA ARG A 181 -6.64 17.35 -6.06
C ARG A 181 -7.18 18.78 -6.01
N LYS A 182 -8.00 19.14 -5.01
CA LYS A 182 -8.33 20.55 -4.73
C LYS A 182 -7.11 21.33 -4.23
N HIS A 183 -6.20 20.69 -3.51
CA HIS A 183 -4.95 21.29 -3.04
C HIS A 183 -3.91 21.39 -4.17
N GLN A 184 -3.71 20.30 -4.92
CA GLN A 184 -2.79 20.26 -6.06
C GLN A 184 -3.44 19.53 -7.25
N PRO A 185 -4.04 20.27 -8.22
CA PRO A 185 -4.70 19.68 -9.38
C PRO A 185 -3.76 18.96 -10.34
N ASN A 186 -2.49 19.36 -10.40
CA ASN A 186 -1.53 18.79 -11.33
C ASN A 186 -1.04 17.41 -10.83
N ARG A 187 -1.27 16.37 -11.64
CA ARG A 187 -0.92 14.98 -11.34
C ARG A 187 0.58 14.72 -11.23
N ASP A 188 1.40 15.49 -11.94
CA ASP A 188 2.86 15.37 -11.91
C ASP A 188 3.49 16.23 -10.80
N ALA A 189 2.75 17.19 -10.25
CA ALA A 189 3.22 18.01 -9.11
C ALA A 189 2.90 17.38 -7.75
N LEU A 190 1.84 16.57 -7.68
CA LEU A 190 1.54 15.70 -6.54
C LEU A 190 1.12 14.34 -7.07
N VAL A 191 2.03 13.38 -6.99
CA VAL A 191 1.75 12.00 -7.39
C VAL A 191 0.94 11.33 -6.30
N ILE A 192 -0.18 10.69 -6.64
CA ILE A 192 -1.05 10.03 -5.67
C ILE A 192 -1.12 8.52 -5.95
N PHE A 193 -0.77 7.72 -4.94
CA PHE A 193 -1.13 6.31 -4.85
C PHE A 193 -2.30 6.16 -3.87
N ALA A 194 -3.36 5.44 -4.24
CA ALA A 194 -4.48 5.23 -3.33
C ALA A 194 -5.15 3.84 -3.41
N GLY A 195 -5.64 3.36 -2.27
CA GLY A 195 -6.48 2.17 -2.16
C GLY A 195 -5.96 1.10 -1.19
N GLY A 196 -6.72 0.01 -1.10
CA GLY A 196 -6.40 -1.18 -0.32
C GLY A 196 -6.66 -2.46 -1.12
N CYS A 197 -6.84 -3.57 -0.40
CA CYS A 197 -7.20 -4.83 -1.03
C CYS A 197 -8.58 -4.75 -1.67
N GLN A 198 -8.72 -5.28 -2.87
CA GLN A 198 -9.97 -5.32 -3.62
C GLN A 198 -10.64 -3.96 -3.91
N SER A 199 -9.94 -2.84 -3.79
CA SER A 199 -10.51 -1.52 -4.07
C SER A 199 -11.06 -1.36 -5.49
N ASN A 200 -11.98 -0.39 -5.65
CA ASN A 200 -12.48 0.07 -6.95
C ASN A 200 -11.41 0.92 -7.66
N PHE A 201 -10.47 0.22 -8.29
CA PHE A 201 -9.33 0.79 -9.02
C PHE A 201 -9.75 1.93 -9.97
N GLU A 202 -10.75 1.69 -10.82
CA GLU A 202 -11.17 2.61 -11.88
C GLU A 202 -11.73 3.89 -11.29
N ALA A 203 -12.52 3.80 -10.23
CA ALA A 203 -13.07 4.99 -9.57
C ALA A 203 -11.95 5.84 -8.92
N ILE A 204 -10.95 5.20 -8.32
CA ILE A 204 -9.82 5.90 -7.69
C ILE A 204 -8.94 6.60 -8.75
N ILE A 205 -8.67 5.94 -9.88
CA ILE A 205 -7.96 6.57 -11.01
C ILE A 205 -8.79 7.72 -11.60
N ALA A 206 -10.09 7.51 -11.82
CA ALA A 206 -10.99 8.53 -12.34
C ALA A 206 -11.07 9.77 -11.41
N ALA A 207 -10.98 9.57 -10.09
CA ALA A 207 -10.93 10.65 -9.11
C ALA A 207 -9.65 11.51 -9.20
N GLY A 208 -8.61 11.02 -9.88
CA GLY A 208 -7.38 11.77 -10.13
C GLY A 208 -6.11 11.17 -9.53
N ALA A 209 -6.16 9.95 -9.01
CA ALA A 209 -4.96 9.25 -8.58
C ALA A 209 -4.06 8.91 -9.78
N ASN A 210 -2.75 8.85 -9.56
CA ASN A 210 -1.80 8.38 -10.55
C ASN A 210 -1.76 6.86 -10.56
N PHE A 211 -1.81 6.27 -9.36
CA PHE A 211 -1.77 4.83 -9.14
C PHE A 211 -2.87 4.43 -8.16
N ALA A 212 -3.38 3.23 -8.37
CA ALA A 212 -4.34 2.63 -7.46
C ALA A 212 -4.11 1.14 -7.33
N SER A 213 -4.53 0.60 -6.20
CA SER A 213 -4.47 -0.82 -5.95
C SER A 213 -5.64 -1.60 -6.54
N SER A 214 -5.42 -2.90 -6.68
CA SER A 214 -6.39 -3.95 -6.96
C SER A 214 -7.18 -3.81 -8.27
N PRO A 215 -6.55 -3.60 -9.44
CA PRO A 215 -7.27 -3.60 -10.72
C PRO A 215 -8.06 -4.89 -10.95
N LYS A 216 -7.58 -6.04 -10.46
CA LYS A 216 -8.31 -7.32 -10.50
C LYS A 216 -9.09 -7.67 -9.22
N ARG A 217 -9.28 -6.71 -8.31
CA ARG A 217 -10.01 -6.87 -7.04
C ARG A 217 -9.43 -7.99 -6.15
N MET A 218 -8.11 -8.03 -6.08
CA MET A 218 -7.38 -9.04 -5.31
C MET A 218 -6.75 -8.47 -4.04
N MET A 219 -6.12 -9.34 -3.27
CA MET A 219 -5.30 -8.99 -2.12
C MET A 219 -3.96 -8.41 -2.61
N ILE A 220 -3.51 -7.32 -1.97
CA ILE A 220 -2.21 -6.68 -2.28
C ILE A 220 -1.27 -6.81 -1.09
N HIS A 221 0.03 -6.90 -1.36
CA HIS A 221 1.02 -6.89 -0.31
C HIS A 221 1.15 -5.49 0.30
N ALA A 222 1.38 -5.42 1.61
CA ALA A 222 1.56 -4.15 2.31
C ALA A 222 2.71 -3.25 1.78
N LEU A 223 3.71 -3.83 1.09
CA LEU A 223 4.90 -3.13 0.61
C LEU A 223 4.83 -2.81 -0.90
N ASP A 224 3.77 -3.22 -1.60
CA ASP A 224 3.58 -2.84 -3.01
C ASP A 224 3.59 -1.31 -3.21
N PRO A 225 2.92 -0.50 -2.36
CA PRO A 225 2.99 0.95 -2.48
C PRO A 225 4.42 1.46 -2.30
N VAL A 226 5.20 0.84 -1.41
CA VAL A 226 6.58 1.28 -1.10
C VAL A 226 7.49 1.13 -2.31
N PHE A 227 7.49 -0.05 -2.95
CA PHE A 227 8.35 -0.30 -4.12
C PHE A 227 7.95 0.57 -5.32
N LEU A 228 6.66 0.81 -5.51
CA LEU A 228 6.18 1.69 -6.56
C LEU A 228 6.60 3.14 -6.32
N VAL A 229 6.40 3.64 -5.09
CA VAL A 229 6.75 5.01 -4.70
C VAL A 229 8.25 5.25 -4.74
N GLU A 230 9.06 4.25 -4.36
CA GLU A 230 10.53 4.33 -4.49
C GLU A 230 10.96 4.63 -5.92
N SER A 231 10.41 3.90 -6.88
CA SER A 231 10.80 4.07 -8.27
C SER A 231 10.37 5.43 -8.82
N ILE A 232 9.25 5.99 -8.35
CA ILE A 232 8.81 7.34 -8.71
C ILE A 232 9.72 8.40 -8.06
N ALA A 233 10.02 8.24 -6.77
CA ALA A 233 10.81 9.18 -5.99
C ALA A 233 12.24 9.34 -6.50
N PHE A 234 12.82 8.28 -7.08
CA PHE A 234 14.17 8.27 -7.68
C PHE A 234 14.18 8.41 -9.20
N THR A 235 13.03 8.53 -9.87
CA THR A 235 13.01 8.87 -11.29
C THR A 235 13.17 10.39 -11.47
N PRO A 236 14.06 10.88 -12.35
CA PRO A 236 14.21 12.31 -12.64
C PRO A 236 12.91 12.99 -13.08
N ILE A 237 12.70 14.25 -12.66
CA ILE A 237 11.50 15.05 -12.99
C ILE A 237 11.28 15.29 -14.50
N ASP A 238 12.32 15.20 -15.31
CA ASP A 238 12.30 15.37 -16.77
C ASP A 238 11.95 14.08 -17.50
N ARG A 239 11.73 12.97 -16.77
CA ARG A 239 11.42 11.65 -17.33
C ARG A 239 10.11 11.10 -16.79
N THR A 240 9.46 10.27 -17.60
CA THR A 240 8.30 9.47 -17.16
C THR A 240 8.77 8.15 -16.57
N VAL A 241 8.00 7.62 -15.61
CA VAL A 241 8.22 6.28 -15.09
C VAL A 241 7.72 5.22 -16.07
N SER A 242 8.46 4.13 -16.22
CA SER A 242 8.00 2.98 -17.01
C SER A 242 6.98 2.17 -16.20
N LEU A 243 5.70 2.28 -16.55
CA LEU A 243 4.60 1.58 -15.86
C LEU A 243 4.86 0.07 -15.71
N LYS A 244 5.35 -0.56 -16.78
CA LYS A 244 5.65 -2.01 -16.76
C LYS A 244 6.78 -2.35 -15.80
N GLU A 245 7.80 -1.50 -15.68
CA GLU A 245 8.93 -1.75 -14.78
C GLU A 245 8.54 -1.54 -13.33
N ILE A 246 7.92 -0.40 -13.00
CA ILE A 246 7.57 -0.10 -11.60
C ILE A 246 6.56 -1.10 -11.04
N ILE A 247 5.63 -1.60 -11.86
CA ILE A 247 4.66 -2.62 -11.42
C ILE A 247 5.38 -3.98 -11.22
N ARG A 248 6.40 -4.31 -12.02
CA ARG A 248 7.22 -5.53 -11.80
C ARG A 248 8.04 -5.47 -10.51
N HIS A 249 8.34 -4.27 -10.01
CA HIS A 249 9.02 -4.07 -8.73
C HIS A 249 8.12 -4.31 -7.52
N THR A 250 6.80 -4.25 -7.69
CA THR A 250 5.85 -4.68 -6.65
C THR A 250 5.87 -6.20 -6.49
N ILE A 251 5.40 -6.67 -5.33
CA ILE A 251 5.30 -8.09 -4.97
C ILE A 251 4.09 -8.70 -5.67
N THR A 252 2.91 -8.08 -5.58
CA THR A 252 1.70 -8.62 -6.22
C THR A 252 1.66 -8.39 -7.74
N GLY A 253 2.36 -7.39 -8.26
CA GLY A 253 2.49 -7.16 -9.70
C GLY A 253 1.24 -6.57 -10.35
N ILE A 254 1.05 -6.84 -11.65
CA ILE A 254 0.03 -6.23 -12.51
C ILE A 254 -1.41 -6.50 -12.07
N ASP A 255 -1.62 -7.54 -11.29
CA ASP A 255 -2.95 -7.91 -10.82
C ASP A 255 -3.31 -7.12 -9.55
N GLY A 256 -2.30 -6.70 -8.78
CA GLY A 256 -2.43 -6.00 -7.51
C GLY A 256 -2.29 -4.48 -7.62
N VAL A 257 -1.58 -3.94 -8.61
CA VAL A 257 -1.37 -2.50 -8.75
C VAL A 257 -1.40 -2.07 -10.21
N GLY A 258 -2.00 -0.91 -10.46
CA GLY A 258 -1.99 -0.26 -11.77
C GLY A 258 -1.90 1.26 -11.66
N GLY A 259 -1.83 1.93 -12.80
CA GLY A 259 -1.80 3.39 -12.85
C GLY A 259 -1.69 3.95 -14.26
N ILE A 260 -1.46 5.25 -14.32
CA ILE A 260 -1.31 6.03 -15.55
C ILE A 260 0.10 6.60 -15.68
N GLU A 261 0.46 7.01 -16.90
CA GLU A 261 1.73 7.70 -17.16
C GLU A 261 1.94 8.86 -16.17
N THR A 262 3.13 8.92 -15.57
CA THR A 262 3.46 9.83 -14.46
C THR A 262 4.93 10.23 -14.56
N ARG A 263 5.25 11.49 -14.28
CA ARG A 263 6.64 11.95 -14.19
C ARG A 263 7.31 11.55 -12.88
N GLY A 264 8.63 11.35 -12.95
CA GLY A 264 9.45 11.16 -11.75
C GLY A 264 9.46 12.39 -10.84
N GLN A 265 9.92 12.22 -9.60
CA GLN A 265 9.96 13.29 -8.59
C GLN A 265 11.38 13.64 -8.12
N MET A 266 12.41 12.98 -8.64
CA MET A 266 13.80 13.22 -8.25
C MET A 266 14.37 14.47 -8.92
N ARG A 267 14.99 15.34 -8.12
CA ARG A 267 15.78 16.47 -8.63
C ARG A 267 17.26 16.14 -8.56
N LYS A 268 18.00 16.57 -9.58
CA LYS A 268 19.46 16.60 -9.59
C LYS A 268 19.92 18.00 -9.22
N GLY A 269 20.89 18.09 -8.32
CA GLY A 269 21.55 19.34 -7.96
C GLY A 269 23.04 19.30 -8.27
N TYR A 270 23.59 20.48 -8.55
CA TYR A 270 25.00 20.69 -8.91
C TYR A 270 25.51 21.97 -8.20
N PRO A 271 26.78 22.02 -7.74
CA PRO A 271 27.75 20.91 -7.74
C PRO A 271 27.41 19.85 -6.71
N ARG A 272 28.01 18.66 -6.79
CA ARG A 272 27.86 17.63 -5.76
C ARG A 272 28.20 18.19 -4.37
N ILE A 273 27.26 18.05 -3.44
CA ILE A 273 27.44 18.33 -2.01
C ILE A 273 27.20 17.07 -1.20
N ASN A 274 27.79 16.98 -0.01
CA ASN A 274 27.44 15.97 0.97
C ASN A 274 26.22 16.47 1.75
N MET A 275 25.07 15.82 1.56
CA MET A 275 23.83 16.04 2.34
C MET A 275 23.67 15.01 3.45
#